data_AF-B9TCU0-F1
#
_entry.id   AF-B9TCU0-F1
#
_cell.length_a   1.000
_cell.length_b   1.000
_cell.length_c   1.000
_cell.angle_alpha   90.00
_cell.angle_beta   90.00
_cell.angle_gamma   90.00
#
_symmetry.space_group_name_H-M   'P 1'
#
loop_
_entity.id
_entity.type
_entity.pdbx_description
1 polymer ?
#
loop_
_entity_poly.entity_id
_entity_poly.type
_entity_poly.pdbx_seq_one_letter_code
_entity_poly.pdbx_strand_id
1 'polypeptide(L)'
;MGITLSPQMVQRFPGWIAPIASGGMASPQSMAQTVFQIQPMPAPGTLEYTVEIDGQQLRYRNTPAQWANMVHPSAQGTPDHQQPGRRRQYDQGSGLPWHAAAGDGGRRAVHAFAHGGGSIAMRRGMQTARLGYFGKLPARADFIKAADNLALASLLDEWLAEVMNVVSADPRWKLNYDAMPPLDFAFVGTRSRRAIAGHLAASSDLSQRRYPFLGMSAIDVDDPAGFVSRSPLILAPLWEELRHLTADVMDCAEPDAPLQALAAGRVDIDTQDEVRAQHFTDFLDRHTIAALEAMLASASVRRTILAIGLLLQPVRRSGAERLDKSLVLPLPQSSRQRYLVAAFWLGLIVPFLQQGDFELSLFLADLRGMPSLVVGFGGAAPETLAAIIDPASAAEHQISFDYAGWVDELIA
;
A
#
# COMPACT_ATOMS: atom_id res chain seq x y z
N MET A 1 -22.12 13.82 -25.37
CA MET A 1 -21.11 13.50 -26.40
C MET A 1 -19.81 14.18 -26.00
N GLY A 2 -18.66 13.55 -25.79
CA GLY A 2 -18.28 12.14 -25.82
C GLY A 2 -17.13 11.95 -24.81
N ILE A 3 -17.12 10.79 -24.15
CA ILE A 3 -16.08 10.38 -23.23
C ILE A 3 -14.88 9.94 -24.07
N THR A 4 -13.74 10.60 -23.96
CA THR A 4 -12.48 10.11 -24.51
C THR A 4 -11.84 9.15 -23.52
N LEU A 5 -12.00 7.86 -23.77
CA LEU A 5 -11.22 6.81 -23.11
C LEU A 5 -9.76 6.88 -23.59
N SER A 6 -8.80 6.50 -22.73
CA SER A 6 -7.39 6.48 -23.15
C SER A 6 -7.20 5.51 -24.33
N PRO A 7 -6.32 5.82 -25.32
CA PRO A 7 -6.14 4.97 -26.49
C PRO A 7 -5.82 3.51 -26.14
N GLN A 8 -5.10 3.29 -25.05
CA GLN A 8 -4.75 1.97 -24.52
C GLN A 8 -5.96 1.21 -23.93
N MET A 9 -6.92 1.92 -23.32
CA MET A 9 -8.14 1.33 -22.80
C MET A 9 -9.13 0.98 -23.93
N VAL A 10 -9.24 1.85 -24.95
CA VAL A 10 -10.05 1.57 -26.15
C VAL A 10 -9.52 0.37 -26.92
N GLN A 11 -8.19 0.22 -27.03
CA GLN A 11 -7.55 -0.91 -27.71
C GLN A 11 -7.74 -2.25 -26.98
N ARG A 12 -7.91 -2.25 -25.65
CA ARG A 12 -8.02 -3.47 -24.84
C ARG A 12 -9.46 -3.87 -24.52
N PHE A 13 -10.39 -2.93 -24.62
CA PHE A 13 -11.80 -3.14 -24.31
C PHE A 13 -12.47 -4.28 -25.09
N PRO A 14 -12.21 -4.47 -26.42
CA PRO A 14 -12.78 -5.60 -27.16
C PRO A 14 -12.31 -6.98 -26.65
N GLY A 15 -11.10 -7.08 -26.11
CA GLY A 15 -10.56 -8.31 -25.53
C GLY A 15 -11.17 -8.67 -24.18
N TRP A 16 -11.79 -7.70 -23.49
CA TRP A 16 -12.43 -7.89 -22.19
C TRP A 16 -13.89 -8.33 -22.29
N ILE A 17 -14.50 -8.19 -23.47
CA ILE A 17 -15.94 -8.39 -23.68
C ILE A 17 -16.25 -9.47 -24.73
N ALA A 18 -15.24 -10.11 -25.32
CA ALA A 18 -15.45 -11.13 -26.35
C ALA A 18 -15.85 -12.49 -25.74
N PRO A 19 -16.93 -13.15 -26.22
CA PRO A 19 -17.23 -14.55 -25.90
C PRO A 19 -16.16 -15.49 -26.46
N ILE A 20 -15.86 -16.59 -25.75
CA ILE A 20 -14.91 -17.62 -26.21
C ILE A 20 -15.57 -18.40 -27.36
N ALA A 21 -15.38 -17.93 -28.60
CA ALA A 21 -15.58 -18.75 -29.80
C ALA A 21 -14.74 -18.21 -30.98
N SER A 22 -13.90 -19.10 -31.51
CA SER A 22 -13.30 -19.13 -32.86
C SER A 22 -12.59 -17.87 -33.39
N GLY A 23 -11.24 -17.92 -33.31
CA GLY A 23 -10.23 -17.41 -34.24
C GLY A 23 -10.55 -16.23 -35.17
N GLY A 24 -9.78 -15.15 -35.00
CA GLY A 24 -9.65 -14.08 -35.99
C GLY A 24 -8.52 -13.12 -35.63
N MET A 25 -7.49 -13.04 -36.48
CA MET A 25 -6.30 -12.20 -36.33
C MET A 25 -6.61 -10.70 -36.49
N ALA A 26 -5.90 -9.86 -35.74
CA ALA A 26 -5.71 -8.45 -36.07
C ALA A 26 -4.22 -8.07 -35.96
N SER A 27 -3.68 -7.56 -37.08
CA SER A 27 -2.28 -7.22 -37.34
C SER A 27 -1.84 -5.88 -36.69
N PRO A 28 -0.52 -5.57 -36.64
CA PRO A 28 0.09 -4.78 -35.57
C PRO A 28 0.13 -3.27 -35.84
N GLN A 29 -0.09 -2.46 -34.79
CA GLN A 29 0.30 -1.04 -34.77
C GLN A 29 1.52 -0.85 -33.86
N SER A 30 2.47 -0.06 -34.37
CA SER A 30 3.83 0.20 -33.88
C SER A 30 3.94 0.41 -32.35
N MET A 31 4.67 -0.47 -31.68
CA MET A 31 5.06 -0.31 -30.29
C MET A 31 6.14 0.77 -30.16
N ALA A 32 6.03 1.64 -29.15
CA ALA A 32 7.04 2.65 -28.85
C ALA A 32 8.35 1.96 -28.43
N GLN A 33 9.44 2.26 -29.15
CA GLN A 33 10.77 1.71 -28.87
C GLN A 33 11.46 2.49 -27.75
N THR A 34 12.06 1.76 -26.80
CA THR A 34 12.88 2.30 -25.72
C THR A 34 14.34 1.91 -25.95
N VAL A 35 15.25 2.88 -25.81
CA VAL A 35 16.70 2.67 -25.88
C VAL A 35 17.25 2.57 -24.45
N PHE A 36 18.02 1.53 -24.16
CA PHE A 36 18.66 1.31 -22.86
C PHE A 36 20.08 0.76 -23.07
N GLN A 37 20.89 0.74 -22.00
CA GLN A 37 22.28 0.27 -22.07
C GLN A 37 22.51 -0.95 -21.18
N ILE A 38 23.34 -1.89 -21.65
CA ILE A 38 23.80 -3.05 -20.91
C ILE A 38 25.33 -3.02 -20.81
N GLN A 39 25.88 -3.27 -19.63
CA GLN A 39 27.30 -3.51 -19.44
C GLN A 39 27.53 -4.98 -19.05
N PRO A 40 28.18 -5.80 -19.90
CA PRO A 40 28.49 -7.18 -19.57
C PRO A 40 29.69 -7.26 -18.61
N MET A 41 29.63 -8.17 -17.64
CA MET A 41 30.64 -8.37 -16.60
C MET A 41 31.19 -9.81 -16.64
N PRO A 42 32.46 -10.05 -16.28
CA PRO A 42 33.00 -11.41 -16.15
C PRO A 42 32.19 -12.26 -15.18
N ALA A 43 31.77 -13.43 -15.64
CA ALA A 43 31.11 -14.44 -14.81
C ALA A 43 32.13 -15.54 -14.43
N PRO A 44 32.30 -15.86 -13.14
CA PRO A 44 33.22 -16.92 -12.71
C PRO A 44 32.91 -18.25 -13.42
N GLY A 45 33.94 -18.88 -13.99
CA GLY A 45 33.79 -20.16 -14.72
C GLY A 45 33.35 -20.04 -16.18
N THR A 46 33.07 -18.83 -16.67
CA THR A 46 32.60 -18.59 -18.04
C THR A 46 33.63 -17.81 -18.84
N LEU A 47 34.14 -18.42 -19.94
CA LEU A 47 35.11 -17.78 -20.83
C LEU A 47 34.45 -16.77 -21.78
N GLU A 48 33.22 -17.05 -22.20
CA GLU A 48 32.38 -16.15 -22.98
C GLU A 48 30.89 -16.42 -22.79
N TYR A 49 30.06 -15.40 -22.98
CA TYR A 49 28.60 -15.55 -23.03
C TYR A 49 27.98 -14.53 -24.00
N THR A 50 26.77 -14.81 -24.49
CA THR A 50 26.02 -13.92 -25.38
C THR A 50 24.67 -13.60 -24.74
N VAL A 51 24.31 -12.31 -24.69
CA VAL A 51 22.98 -11.83 -24.30
C VAL A 51 22.20 -11.52 -25.57
N GLU A 52 21.00 -12.07 -25.73
CA GLU A 52 20.14 -11.79 -26.88
C GLU A 52 18.82 -11.16 -26.42
N ILE A 53 18.47 -10.00 -26.97
CA ILE A 53 17.19 -9.30 -26.69
C ILE A 53 16.59 -8.86 -28.03
N ASP A 54 15.41 -9.39 -28.35
CA ASP A 54 14.70 -9.13 -29.62
C ASP A 54 15.58 -9.31 -30.87
N GLY A 55 16.43 -10.33 -30.90
CA GLY A 55 17.38 -10.58 -31.99
C GLY A 55 18.67 -9.76 -31.96
N GLN A 56 18.81 -8.78 -31.05
CA GLN A 56 20.08 -8.08 -30.84
C GLN A 56 20.97 -8.91 -29.91
N GLN A 57 22.15 -9.31 -30.39
CA GLN A 57 23.13 -10.08 -29.61
C GLN A 57 24.30 -9.23 -29.10
N LEU A 58 24.60 -9.36 -27.81
CA LEU A 58 25.78 -8.81 -27.14
C LEU A 58 26.65 -9.96 -26.65
N ARG A 59 27.75 -10.24 -27.36
CA ARG A 59 28.72 -11.27 -26.99
C ARG A 59 29.85 -10.68 -26.14
N TYR A 60 30.15 -11.33 -25.04
CA TYR A 60 31.19 -10.94 -24.11
C TYR A 60 32.20 -12.06 -23.90
N ARG A 61 33.49 -11.76 -24.02
CA ARG A 61 34.61 -12.73 -23.94
C ARG A 61 35.65 -12.34 -22.89
N ASN A 62 35.19 -11.90 -21.72
CA ASN A 62 36.06 -11.38 -20.65
C ASN A 62 36.99 -10.23 -21.08
N THR A 63 36.58 -9.46 -22.10
CA THR A 63 37.21 -8.20 -22.51
C THR A 63 36.86 -7.08 -21.51
N PRO A 64 37.57 -5.95 -21.48
CA PRO A 64 37.20 -4.82 -20.61
C PRO A 64 35.71 -4.45 -20.80
N ALA A 65 34.96 -4.40 -19.70
CA ALA A 65 33.52 -4.16 -19.72
C ALA A 65 33.18 -2.77 -20.27
N GLN A 66 32.36 -2.71 -21.32
CA GLN A 66 31.90 -1.48 -21.99
C GLN A 66 30.38 -1.46 -22.08
N TRP A 67 29.76 -0.28 -21.96
CA TRP A 67 28.31 -0.09 -22.15
C TRP A 67 27.93 -0.29 -23.62
N ALA A 68 26.91 -1.11 -23.87
CA ALA A 68 26.33 -1.35 -25.18
C ALA A 68 24.86 -0.91 -25.20
N ASN A 69 24.46 -0.12 -26.20
CA ASN A 69 23.07 0.29 -26.39
C ASN A 69 22.23 -0.85 -26.98
N MET A 70 21.00 -1.02 -26.49
CA MET A 70 20.00 -1.95 -27.02
C MET A 70 18.64 -1.26 -27.08
N VAL A 71 17.77 -1.73 -27.98
CA VAL A 71 16.45 -1.14 -28.23
C VAL A 71 15.34 -2.18 -28.05
N HIS A 72 14.29 -1.89 -27.28
CA HIS A 72 13.13 -2.77 -27.10
C HIS A 72 11.79 -2.02 -27.27
N PRO A 73 10.82 -2.55 -28.03
CA PRO A 73 10.92 -3.73 -28.87
C PRO A 73 11.74 -3.46 -30.14
N SER A 74 12.73 -4.29 -30.43
CA SER A 74 13.52 -4.17 -31.66
C SER A 74 12.74 -4.70 -32.88
N ALA A 75 12.90 -4.05 -34.04
CA ALA A 75 12.26 -4.48 -35.28
C ALA A 75 12.84 -5.81 -35.85
N GLN A 76 13.90 -6.36 -35.24
CA GLN A 76 14.61 -7.55 -35.70
C GLN A 76 14.08 -8.86 -35.07
N GLY A 77 13.17 -8.80 -34.10
CA GLY A 77 12.57 -9.99 -33.49
C GLY A 77 11.28 -10.43 -34.18
N THR A 78 11.37 -11.19 -35.29
CA THR A 78 10.22 -11.99 -35.76
C THR A 78 10.05 -13.23 -34.86
N PRO A 79 8.83 -13.55 -34.38
CA PRO A 79 8.59 -14.78 -33.63
C PRO A 79 8.61 -15.96 -34.61
N ASP A 80 9.77 -16.60 -34.78
CA ASP A 80 9.89 -17.74 -35.69
C ASP A 80 9.56 -19.06 -34.99
N HIS A 81 8.83 -19.87 -35.74
CA HIS A 81 8.27 -21.17 -35.40
C HIS A 81 9.32 -22.17 -34.89
N GLN A 82 9.09 -22.80 -33.72
CA GLN A 82 9.74 -24.07 -33.40
C GLN A 82 8.82 -25.26 -33.72
N GLN A 83 9.16 -25.94 -34.82
CA GLN A 83 8.76 -27.31 -35.13
C GLN A 83 9.33 -28.31 -34.10
N PRO A 84 8.69 -29.49 -33.95
CA PRO A 84 9.01 -30.44 -32.89
C PRO A 84 10.20 -31.34 -33.26
N GLY A 85 11.12 -31.54 -32.31
CA GLY A 85 11.98 -32.72 -32.30
C GLY A 85 13.47 -32.46 -32.11
N ARG A 86 13.93 -32.52 -30.86
CA ARG A 86 14.94 -33.48 -30.40
C ARG A 86 15.19 -33.29 -28.91
N ARG A 87 14.80 -34.31 -28.13
CA ARG A 87 15.23 -34.51 -26.74
C ARG A 87 16.76 -34.43 -26.65
N ARG A 88 17.28 -33.58 -25.78
CA ARG A 88 18.48 -33.90 -24.99
C ARG A 88 18.21 -33.59 -23.52
N GLN A 89 18.61 -34.58 -22.75
CA GLN A 89 18.35 -34.88 -21.36
C GLN A 89 18.94 -33.83 -20.41
N TYR A 90 18.16 -33.46 -19.39
CA TYR A 90 18.63 -32.68 -18.25
C TYR A 90 19.62 -33.50 -17.42
N ASP A 91 20.69 -32.86 -16.96
CA ASP A 91 21.33 -33.23 -15.69
C ASP A 91 21.02 -32.12 -14.67
N GLN A 92 20.56 -32.54 -13.50
CA GLN A 92 20.09 -31.69 -12.41
C GLN A 92 21.24 -31.39 -11.47
N GLY A 93 21.42 -30.12 -11.11
CA GLY A 93 22.36 -29.71 -10.06
C GLY A 93 22.03 -28.34 -9.49
N SER A 94 21.09 -28.33 -8.54
CA SER A 94 20.96 -27.39 -7.41
C SER A 94 20.88 -25.86 -7.64
N GLY A 95 19.73 -25.28 -7.25
CA GLY A 95 19.69 -24.12 -6.34
C GLY A 95 19.73 -22.70 -6.93
N LEU A 96 18.57 -22.03 -6.90
CA LEU A 96 18.30 -20.59 -7.12
C LEU A 96 19.08 -19.65 -6.15
N PRO A 97 19.05 -18.29 -6.26
CA PRO A 97 18.25 -17.43 -7.18
C PRO A 97 19.04 -16.35 -7.95
N TRP A 98 18.40 -15.83 -8.99
CA TRP A 98 18.81 -14.68 -9.78
C TRP A 98 18.31 -13.38 -9.13
N HIS A 99 19.17 -12.37 -9.04
CA HIS A 99 18.76 -10.97 -8.94
C HIS A 99 19.49 -10.16 -10.00
N ALA A 100 18.74 -9.78 -11.03
CA ALA A 100 19.08 -8.65 -11.88
C ALA A 100 18.54 -7.40 -11.21
N ALA A 101 19.39 -6.40 -10.98
CA ALA A 101 18.97 -5.02 -10.97
C ALA A 101 20.15 -4.18 -11.45
N ALA A 102 19.87 -3.49 -12.55
CA ALA A 102 20.78 -2.76 -13.37
C ALA A 102 21.54 -1.65 -12.63
N GLY A 103 22.71 -1.34 -13.16
CA GLY A 103 23.26 0.01 -13.09
C GLY A 103 24.38 0.21 -12.09
N ASP A 104 25.32 -0.74 -12.07
CA ASP A 104 26.70 -0.54 -11.63
C ASP A 104 27.19 0.85 -12.09
N GLY A 105 27.69 1.70 -11.22
CA GLY A 105 28.84 1.32 -10.41
C GLY A 105 30.07 1.42 -11.29
N GLY A 106 30.76 2.54 -11.14
CA GLY A 106 32.20 2.56 -11.34
C GLY A 106 32.80 3.49 -10.30
N ARG A 107 33.85 3.14 -9.57
CA ARG A 107 34.67 1.93 -9.49
C ARG A 107 35.55 2.11 -8.25
N ARG A 108 35.86 1.00 -7.57
CA ARG A 108 37.07 0.68 -6.78
C ARG A 108 38.17 1.75 -6.67
N ALA A 109 38.68 1.97 -5.45
CA ALA A 109 40.05 1.60 -5.05
C ALA A 109 40.27 1.79 -3.53
N VAL A 110 41.36 1.21 -3.04
CA VAL A 110 41.59 0.69 -1.70
C VAL A 110 42.59 1.59 -0.92
N HIS A 111 42.33 1.76 0.39
CA HIS A 111 43.14 2.28 1.52
C HIS A 111 43.66 3.75 1.55
N ALA A 112 42.95 4.54 2.38
CA ALA A 112 43.37 5.57 3.35
C ALA A 112 44.43 6.64 2.98
N PHE A 113 43.97 7.90 2.81
CA PHE A 113 44.36 9.08 3.63
C PHE A 113 43.32 10.21 3.39
N ALA A 114 43.25 11.15 4.34
CA ALA A 114 42.12 11.98 4.71
C ALA A 114 41.61 13.06 3.73
N HIS A 115 40.36 13.47 4.01
CA HIS A 115 39.65 14.74 3.71
C HIS A 115 38.90 14.92 2.38
N GLY A 116 37.59 15.23 2.52
CA GLY A 116 36.77 15.96 1.53
C GLY A 116 35.44 15.28 1.21
N GLY A 117 34.32 15.83 1.70
CA GLY A 117 32.98 15.24 1.66
C GLY A 117 32.40 14.98 0.26
N GLY A 118 31.68 13.86 0.13
CA GLY A 118 30.87 13.51 -1.04
C GLY A 118 29.46 13.11 -0.60
N SER A 119 28.45 13.82 -1.10
CA SER A 119 27.03 13.66 -0.81
C SER A 119 26.48 12.38 -1.47
N ILE A 120 25.82 11.51 -0.67
CA ILE A 120 25.02 10.38 -1.16
C ILE A 120 23.81 10.98 -1.90
N ALA A 121 23.69 10.72 -3.20
CA ALA A 121 22.49 11.09 -3.94
C ALA A 121 21.30 10.30 -3.38
N MET A 122 20.49 10.95 -2.53
CA MET A 122 19.24 10.39 -2.02
C MET A 122 18.35 9.97 -3.20
N ARG A 123 17.91 8.71 -3.22
CA ARG A 123 16.83 8.27 -4.10
C ARG A 123 15.60 9.14 -3.78
N ARG A 124 14.95 9.72 -4.79
CA ARG A 124 13.67 10.43 -4.60
C ARG A 124 12.67 9.48 -3.92
N GLY A 125 11.87 9.99 -2.99
CA GLY A 125 10.87 9.23 -2.27
C GLY A 125 11.34 8.46 -1.02
N MET A 126 12.65 8.24 -0.84
CA MET A 126 13.21 7.59 0.36
C MET A 126 13.34 8.60 1.51
N GLN A 127 12.76 8.25 2.66
CA GLN A 127 12.83 9.06 3.88
C GLN A 127 12.93 8.18 5.13
N THR A 128 13.54 8.71 6.19
CA THR A 128 13.54 8.08 7.50
C THR A 128 12.45 8.69 8.36
N ALA A 129 11.38 7.93 8.57
CA ALA A 129 10.25 8.29 9.43
C ALA A 129 10.64 8.17 10.90
N ARG A 130 10.33 9.20 11.69
CA ARG A 130 10.66 9.27 13.12
C ARG A 130 9.39 9.02 13.94
N LEU A 131 9.47 8.05 14.83
CA LEU A 131 8.32 7.66 15.64
C LEU A 131 8.12 8.63 16.81
N GLY A 132 6.86 8.87 17.13
CA GLY A 132 6.43 9.51 18.35
C GLY A 132 5.24 8.77 18.96
N TYR A 133 4.90 9.11 20.19
CA TYR A 133 3.76 8.55 20.88
C TYR A 133 3.12 9.54 21.83
N PHE A 134 1.87 9.28 22.17
CA PHE A 134 1.21 9.88 23.33
C PHE A 134 0.06 9.00 23.83
N GLY A 135 -0.37 9.25 25.06
CA GLY A 135 -1.56 8.61 25.62
C GLY A 135 -1.35 8.15 27.04
N LYS A 136 -2.12 7.13 27.45
CA LYS A 136 -2.03 6.53 28.79
C LYS A 136 -1.49 5.12 28.73
N LEU A 137 -0.85 4.70 29.83
CA LEU A 137 -0.38 3.34 30.02
C LEU A 137 -0.81 2.83 31.38
N PRO A 138 -1.15 1.53 31.51
CA PRO A 138 -1.53 0.94 32.80
C PRO A 138 -0.45 1.11 33.88
N ALA A 139 0.82 1.10 33.47
CA ALA A 139 1.98 1.24 34.36
C ALA A 139 2.30 2.69 34.77
N ARG A 140 1.54 3.69 34.33
CA ARG A 140 1.77 5.12 34.63
C ARG A 140 0.54 5.78 35.22
N ALA A 141 0.73 6.68 36.18
CA ALA A 141 -0.36 7.46 36.77
C ALA A 141 -0.85 8.59 35.85
N ASP A 142 0.09 9.17 35.09
CA ASP A 142 -0.12 10.34 34.27
C ASP A 142 0.01 10.04 32.78
N PHE A 143 -0.43 11.00 31.98
CA PHE A 143 -0.29 10.99 30.54
C PHE A 143 1.19 11.03 30.13
N ILE A 144 1.55 10.26 29.12
CA ILE A 144 2.90 10.23 28.57
C ILE A 144 2.91 10.72 27.13
N LYS A 145 4.01 11.35 26.72
CA LYS A 145 4.18 11.88 25.36
C LYS A 145 5.67 12.02 25.04
N ALA A 146 6.05 11.58 23.84
CA ALA A 146 7.33 11.91 23.22
C ALA A 146 7.13 12.01 21.71
N ALA A 147 7.41 13.16 21.13
CA ALA A 147 7.30 13.37 19.69
C ALA A 147 8.22 14.50 19.26
N ASP A 148 8.90 14.34 18.13
CA ASP A 148 9.68 15.41 17.52
C ASP A 148 8.77 16.51 16.95
N ASN A 149 7.57 16.15 16.50
CA ASN A 149 6.54 17.08 16.03
C ASN A 149 5.43 17.25 17.08
N LEU A 150 5.63 18.19 18.01
CA LEU A 150 4.68 18.44 19.09
C LEU A 150 3.32 18.96 18.59
N ALA A 151 3.29 19.70 17.48
CA ALA A 151 2.06 20.22 16.89
C ALA A 151 1.18 19.09 16.35
N LEU A 152 1.79 18.13 15.63
CA LEU A 152 1.09 16.91 15.19
C LEU A 152 0.55 16.12 16.39
N ALA A 153 1.38 15.95 17.42
CA ALA A 153 0.98 15.23 18.61
C ALA A 153 -0.21 15.90 19.33
N SER A 154 -0.29 17.23 19.35
CA SER A 154 -1.43 17.95 19.91
C SER A 154 -2.68 17.84 19.02
N LEU A 155 -2.53 17.92 17.70
CA LEU A 155 -3.65 17.74 16.76
C LEU A 155 -4.28 16.35 16.88
N LEU A 156 -3.46 15.31 16.99
CA LEU A 156 -3.97 13.95 17.18
C LEU A 156 -4.58 13.73 18.56
N ASP A 157 -4.06 14.41 19.59
CA ASP A 157 -4.62 14.37 20.94
C ASP A 157 -6.00 15.04 20.99
N GLU A 158 -6.15 16.21 20.37
CA GLU A 158 -7.44 16.89 20.21
C GLU A 158 -8.44 16.02 19.44
N TRP A 159 -8.01 15.43 18.33
CA TRP A 159 -8.85 14.49 17.56
C TRP A 159 -9.29 13.28 18.40
N LEU A 160 -8.38 12.65 19.15
CA LEU A 160 -8.74 11.53 20.02
C LEU A 160 -9.66 11.96 21.17
N ALA A 161 -9.49 13.15 21.72
CA ALA A 161 -10.39 13.70 22.72
C ALA A 161 -11.82 13.87 22.16
N GLU A 162 -11.96 14.32 20.91
CA GLU A 162 -13.25 14.39 20.22
C GLU A 162 -13.86 13.00 20.00
N VAL A 163 -13.07 12.02 19.56
CA VAL A 163 -13.51 10.61 19.43
C VAL A 163 -14.03 10.09 20.76
N MET A 164 -13.28 10.30 21.85
CA MET A 164 -13.69 9.86 23.19
C MET A 164 -14.95 10.59 23.67
N ASN A 165 -15.14 11.85 23.31
CA ASN A 165 -16.37 12.59 23.60
C ASN A 165 -17.58 11.95 22.89
N VAL A 166 -17.47 11.65 21.59
CA VAL A 166 -18.51 10.95 20.81
C VAL A 166 -18.82 9.57 21.39
N VAL A 167 -17.79 8.76 21.61
CA VAL A 167 -17.93 7.39 22.15
C VAL A 167 -18.55 7.39 23.54
N SER A 168 -18.20 8.36 24.39
CA SER A 168 -18.68 8.43 25.77
C SER A 168 -20.17 8.77 25.92
N ALA A 169 -20.84 9.16 24.83
CA ALA A 169 -22.28 9.42 24.82
C ALA A 169 -23.11 8.15 25.06
N ASP A 170 -22.61 6.96 24.64
CA ASP A 170 -23.27 5.68 24.95
C ASP A 170 -22.94 5.22 26.38
N PRO A 171 -23.92 4.92 27.26
CA PRO A 171 -23.67 4.41 28.61
C PRO A 171 -22.80 3.14 28.69
N ARG A 172 -22.76 2.32 27.63
CA ARG A 172 -21.97 1.09 27.51
C ARG A 172 -20.59 1.30 26.90
N TRP A 173 -20.19 2.54 26.60
CA TRP A 173 -18.97 2.85 25.86
C TRP A 173 -17.71 2.17 26.40
N LYS A 174 -17.61 1.97 27.72
CA LYS A 174 -16.44 1.32 28.35
C LYS A 174 -16.27 -0.12 27.88
N LEU A 175 -17.36 -0.87 27.71
CA LEU A 175 -17.31 -2.24 27.22
C LEU A 175 -16.77 -2.29 25.79
N ASN A 176 -17.26 -1.37 24.95
CA ASN A 176 -16.90 -1.28 23.54
C ASN A 176 -15.44 -0.80 23.38
N TYR A 177 -15.05 0.22 24.15
CA TYR A 177 -13.69 0.73 24.22
C TYR A 177 -12.69 -0.32 24.70
N ASP A 178 -12.96 -1.00 25.81
CA ASP A 178 -12.06 -2.01 26.38
C ASP A 178 -11.93 -3.25 25.47
N ALA A 179 -12.96 -3.54 24.67
CA ALA A 179 -12.97 -4.64 23.72
C ALA A 179 -12.34 -4.29 22.36
N MET A 180 -12.02 -3.02 22.10
CA MET A 180 -11.47 -2.57 20.81
C MET A 180 -10.09 -3.21 20.59
N PRO A 181 -9.92 -4.06 19.55
CA PRO A 181 -8.61 -4.56 19.17
C PRO A 181 -7.69 -3.41 18.74
N PRO A 182 -6.36 -3.49 18.98
CA PRO A 182 -5.43 -2.53 18.41
C PRO A 182 -5.54 -2.47 16.89
N LEU A 183 -5.41 -1.28 16.33
CA LEU A 183 -5.61 -1.03 14.90
C LEU A 183 -4.56 -0.10 14.33
N ASP A 184 -4.33 -0.23 13.03
CA ASP A 184 -3.47 0.68 12.28
C ASP A 184 -4.32 1.77 11.64
N PHE A 185 -3.80 2.99 11.57
CA PHE A 185 -4.48 4.09 10.88
C PHE A 185 -3.54 4.89 10.00
N ALA A 186 -4.13 5.61 9.04
CA ALA A 186 -3.46 6.68 8.32
C ALA A 186 -4.43 7.80 7.92
N PHE A 187 -3.94 9.04 7.91
CA PHE A 187 -4.57 10.18 7.26
C PHE A 187 -3.80 10.52 5.99
N VAL A 188 -4.48 10.48 4.84
CA VAL A 188 -3.87 10.67 3.52
C VAL A 188 -4.75 11.56 2.65
N GLY A 189 -4.15 12.52 1.96
CA GLY A 189 -4.87 13.45 1.11
C GLY A 189 -4.65 13.19 -0.38
N THR A 190 -5.68 13.40 -1.18
CA THR A 190 -5.59 13.35 -2.66
C THR A 190 -4.71 14.45 -3.24
N ARG A 191 -4.50 15.55 -2.50
CA ARG A 191 -3.60 16.66 -2.85
C ARG A 191 -2.58 17.01 -1.77
N SER A 192 -2.69 16.40 -0.58
CA SER A 192 -1.79 16.65 0.53
C SER A 192 -0.43 16.01 0.30
N ARG A 193 0.62 16.82 0.50
CA ARG A 193 2.02 16.34 0.52
C ARG A 193 2.46 15.80 1.87
N ARG A 194 1.52 15.59 2.78
CA ARG A 194 1.77 15.06 4.12
C ARG A 194 0.78 13.94 4.39
N ALA A 195 1.30 12.81 4.84
CA ALA A 195 0.52 11.73 5.41
C ALA A 195 0.88 11.59 6.88
N ILE A 196 -0.07 11.09 7.66
CA ILE A 196 0.13 10.69 9.04
C ILE A 196 -0.23 9.21 9.08
N ALA A 197 0.59 8.40 9.76
CA ALA A 197 0.30 6.99 9.95
C ALA A 197 0.64 6.60 11.38
N GLY A 198 -0.13 5.70 11.95
CA GLY A 198 0.04 5.30 13.34
C GLY A 198 -0.59 3.97 13.69
N HIS A 199 -0.40 3.59 14.94
CA HIS A 199 -0.98 2.42 15.58
C HIS A 199 -1.67 2.87 16.88
N LEU A 200 -2.89 2.41 17.10
CA LEU A 200 -3.75 2.82 18.21
C LEU A 200 -4.17 1.59 19.01
N ALA A 201 -4.07 1.67 20.33
CA ALA A 201 -4.60 0.68 21.24
C ALA A 201 -5.50 1.32 22.32
N ALA A 202 -6.58 0.62 22.70
CA ALA A 202 -7.32 0.96 23.90
C ALA A 202 -6.40 0.85 25.13
N SER A 203 -6.48 1.81 26.04
CA SER A 203 -5.60 1.88 27.20
C SER A 203 -6.24 2.64 28.36
N SER A 204 -5.62 2.55 29.53
CA SER A 204 -5.98 3.29 30.75
C SER A 204 -4.71 3.63 31.52
N ASP A 205 -4.80 4.61 32.44
CA ASP A 205 -3.72 4.84 33.41
C ASP A 205 -3.84 3.92 34.63
N LEU A 206 -2.90 4.03 35.56
CA LEU A 206 -2.88 3.33 36.85
C LEU A 206 -4.18 3.53 37.66
N SER A 207 -4.87 4.66 37.46
CA SER A 207 -6.17 4.97 38.07
C SER A 207 -7.38 4.49 37.25
N GLN A 208 -7.14 3.68 36.21
CA GLN A 208 -8.16 3.13 35.31
C GLN A 208 -8.96 4.18 34.53
N ARG A 209 -8.44 5.41 34.39
CA ARG A 209 -9.03 6.44 33.53
C ARG A 209 -8.63 6.11 32.09
N ARG A 210 -9.61 5.65 31.31
CA ARG A 210 -9.44 5.25 29.90
C ARG A 210 -9.02 6.42 29.02
N TYR A 211 -8.01 6.20 28.21
CA TYR A 211 -7.59 7.06 27.11
C TYR A 211 -6.64 6.26 26.23
N PRO A 212 -6.77 6.29 24.89
CA PRO A 212 -5.95 5.46 24.02
C PRO A 212 -4.45 5.70 24.20
N PHE A 213 -3.65 4.68 23.88
CA PHE A 213 -2.23 4.85 23.61
C PHE A 213 -2.02 4.82 22.09
N LEU A 214 -1.24 5.76 21.58
CA LEU A 214 -1.05 5.96 20.15
C LEU A 214 0.43 6.14 19.84
N GLY A 215 0.94 5.32 18.91
CA GLY A 215 2.22 5.53 18.22
C GLY A 215 1.99 6.10 16.82
N MET A 216 2.85 7.00 16.36
CA MET A 216 2.65 7.76 15.12
C MET A 216 3.94 8.17 14.43
N SER A 217 3.83 8.43 13.13
CA SER A 217 4.82 9.19 12.36
C SER A 217 4.13 10.09 11.34
N ALA A 218 4.79 11.19 11.00
CA ALA A 218 4.49 11.96 9.80
C ALA A 218 5.34 11.46 8.63
N ILE A 219 4.80 11.58 7.42
CA ILE A 219 5.44 11.13 6.18
C ILE A 219 5.28 12.23 5.14
N ASP A 220 6.37 12.56 4.46
CA ASP A 220 6.36 13.44 3.31
C ASP A 220 5.94 12.67 2.05
N VAL A 221 5.06 13.26 1.26
CA VAL A 221 4.46 12.64 0.07
C VAL A 221 4.74 13.50 -1.15
N ASP A 222 5.57 12.99 -2.05
CA ASP A 222 5.97 13.69 -3.28
C ASP A 222 4.85 13.68 -4.34
N ASP A 223 4.20 12.53 -4.52
CA ASP A 223 3.10 12.30 -5.47
C ASP A 223 1.82 11.88 -4.72
N PRO A 224 1.00 12.83 -4.25
CA PRO A 224 -0.24 12.53 -3.50
C PRO A 224 -1.22 11.65 -4.29
N ALA A 225 -1.35 11.90 -5.59
CA ALA A 225 -2.29 11.20 -6.45
C ALA A 225 -1.97 9.70 -6.57
N GLY A 226 -0.68 9.35 -6.72
CA GLY A 226 -0.23 7.97 -6.72
C GLY A 226 -0.13 7.35 -5.33
N PHE A 227 0.14 8.15 -4.30
CA PHE A 227 0.36 7.68 -2.93
C PHE A 227 -0.90 7.08 -2.30
N VAL A 228 -2.06 7.75 -2.38
CA VAL A 228 -3.28 7.32 -1.65
C VAL A 228 -3.62 5.86 -1.93
N SER A 229 -3.64 5.45 -3.21
CA SER A 229 -4.01 4.08 -3.60
C SER A 229 -3.01 3.03 -3.12
N ARG A 230 -1.72 3.38 -3.04
CA ARG A 230 -0.63 2.48 -2.63
C ARG A 230 -0.26 2.61 -1.17
N SER A 231 -0.86 3.55 -0.45
CA SER A 231 -0.48 3.89 0.92
C SER A 231 -0.46 2.68 1.85
N PRO A 232 -1.37 1.69 1.78
CA PRO A 232 -1.27 0.52 2.67
C PRO A 232 0.00 -0.30 2.47
N LEU A 233 0.54 -0.36 1.24
CA LEU A 233 1.77 -1.09 0.93
C LEU A 233 3.01 -0.30 1.36
N ILE A 234 2.99 1.01 1.15
CA ILE A 234 4.10 1.92 1.51
C ILE A 234 4.23 2.01 3.03
N LEU A 235 3.10 2.06 3.74
CA LEU A 235 3.03 2.23 5.19
C LEU A 235 3.17 0.93 5.98
N ALA A 236 3.11 -0.23 5.32
CA ALA A 236 3.19 -1.54 5.98
C ALA A 236 4.38 -1.68 6.95
N PRO A 237 5.65 -1.32 6.59
CA PRO A 237 6.78 -1.46 7.52
C PRO A 237 6.63 -0.57 8.76
N LEU A 238 6.07 0.63 8.58
CA LEU A 238 5.84 1.56 9.68
C LEU A 238 4.80 1.00 10.65
N TRP A 239 3.68 0.47 10.13
CA TRP A 239 2.65 -0.14 10.96
C TRP A 239 3.14 -1.41 11.66
N GLU A 240 3.93 -2.24 10.99
CA GLU A 240 4.55 -3.44 11.59
C GLU A 240 5.47 -3.07 12.76
N GLU A 241 6.35 -2.08 12.58
CA GLU A 241 7.23 -1.59 13.63
C GLU A 241 6.46 -0.95 14.79
N LEU A 242 5.51 -0.05 14.49
CA LEU A 242 4.69 0.60 15.50
C LEU A 242 3.87 -0.39 16.31
N ARG A 243 3.32 -1.43 15.66
CA ARG A 243 2.58 -2.50 16.34
C ARG A 243 3.47 -3.26 17.31
N HIS A 244 4.69 -3.63 16.89
CA HIS A 244 5.64 -4.33 17.74
C HIS A 244 6.04 -3.49 18.96
N LEU A 245 6.51 -2.26 18.74
CA LEU A 245 6.97 -1.38 19.81
C LEU A 245 5.84 -0.96 20.75
N THR A 246 4.62 -0.76 20.22
CA THR A 246 3.45 -0.44 21.05
C THR A 246 3.06 -1.62 21.93
N ALA A 247 3.07 -2.85 21.40
CA ALA A 247 2.82 -4.05 22.20
C ALA A 247 3.85 -4.19 23.34
N ASP A 248 5.14 -4.01 23.04
CA ASP A 248 6.20 -4.06 24.04
C ASP A 248 6.01 -3.03 25.17
N VAL A 249 5.56 -1.82 24.84
CA VAL A 249 5.25 -0.77 25.82
C VAL A 249 4.03 -1.13 26.66
N MET A 250 2.98 -1.67 26.05
CA MET A 250 1.71 -1.99 26.71
C MET A 250 1.79 -3.21 27.64
N ASP A 251 2.62 -4.20 27.27
CA ASP A 251 2.78 -5.45 28.01
C ASP A 251 3.82 -5.37 29.14
N CYS A 252 4.55 -4.25 29.23
CA CYS A 252 5.64 -4.08 30.20
C CYS A 252 5.19 -3.36 31.48
N ALA A 253 5.49 -3.95 32.64
CA ALA A 253 5.25 -3.32 33.95
C ALA A 253 6.15 -2.10 34.22
N GLU A 254 7.36 -2.07 33.64
CA GLU A 254 8.32 -0.96 33.76
C GLU A 254 8.62 -0.40 32.35
N PRO A 255 7.77 0.50 31.82
CA PRO A 255 7.79 0.85 30.41
C PRO A 255 8.91 1.84 30.03
N ASP A 256 9.82 2.22 30.93
CA ASP A 256 10.86 3.22 30.65
C ASP A 256 11.75 2.84 29.45
N ALA A 257 12.29 1.62 29.44
CA ALA A 257 13.15 1.17 28.34
C ALA A 257 12.36 0.96 27.03
N PRO A 258 11.19 0.29 27.02
CA PRO A 258 10.34 0.22 25.82
C PRO A 258 9.91 1.59 25.27
N LEU A 259 9.60 2.56 26.14
CA LEU A 259 9.23 3.92 25.71
C LEU A 259 10.42 4.66 25.08
N GLN A 260 11.62 4.48 25.63
CA GLN A 260 12.85 5.02 25.02
C GLN A 260 13.11 4.38 23.65
N ALA A 261 12.91 3.07 23.51
CA ALA A 261 13.02 2.37 22.24
C ALA A 261 12.00 2.90 21.22
N LEU A 262 10.73 3.08 21.61
CA LEU A 262 9.69 3.64 20.75
C LEU A 262 10.02 5.07 20.30
N ALA A 263 10.44 5.96 21.20
CA ALA A 263 10.85 7.33 20.84
C ALA A 263 12.11 7.39 19.95
N ALA A 264 13.03 6.44 20.14
CA ALA A 264 14.23 6.31 19.33
C ALA A 264 13.99 5.61 17.99
N GLY A 265 12.86 4.92 17.83
CA GLY A 265 12.52 4.14 16.65
C GLY A 265 12.52 4.95 15.36
N ARG A 266 13.09 4.38 14.30
CA ARG A 266 13.20 4.99 12.98
C ARG A 266 12.84 3.92 11.94
N VAL A 267 12.02 4.30 10.96
CA VAL A 267 11.62 3.40 9.88
C VAL A 267 11.93 4.06 8.56
N ASP A 268 12.68 3.38 7.71
CA ASP A 268 12.90 3.84 6.34
C ASP A 268 11.66 3.53 5.49
N ILE A 269 11.13 4.58 4.87
CA ILE A 269 9.94 4.54 4.03
C ILE A 269 10.34 5.03 2.65
N ASP A 270 10.13 4.18 1.66
CA ASP A 270 10.26 4.54 0.26
C ASP A 270 8.86 4.71 -0.36
N THR A 271 8.47 5.97 -0.56
CA THR A 271 7.16 6.33 -1.14
C THR A 271 7.08 6.04 -2.65
N GLN A 272 8.23 5.75 -3.29
CA GLN A 272 8.37 5.43 -4.70
C GLN A 272 8.90 4.01 -4.91
N ASP A 273 8.73 3.11 -3.94
CA ASP A 273 9.22 1.73 -3.98
C ASP A 273 8.66 0.95 -5.19
N GLU A 274 9.48 0.89 -6.24
CA GLU A 274 9.14 0.20 -7.49
C GLU A 274 8.98 -1.32 -7.29
N VAL A 275 9.69 -1.91 -6.32
CA VAL A 275 9.59 -3.35 -6.04
C VAL A 275 8.22 -3.67 -5.45
N ARG A 276 7.75 -2.88 -4.48
CA ARG A 276 6.38 -3.02 -3.95
C ARG A 276 5.32 -2.72 -5.00
N ALA A 277 5.54 -1.72 -5.87
CA ALA A 277 4.64 -1.44 -6.97
C ALA A 277 4.54 -2.65 -7.92
N GLN A 278 5.67 -3.26 -8.28
CA GLN A 278 5.69 -4.46 -9.12
C GLN A 278 5.02 -5.65 -8.43
N HIS A 279 5.25 -5.87 -7.13
CA HIS A 279 4.56 -6.93 -6.38
C HIS A 279 3.04 -6.75 -6.37
N PHE A 280 2.55 -5.50 -6.33
CA PHE A 280 1.13 -5.21 -6.46
C PHE A 280 0.61 -5.50 -7.86
N THR A 281 1.33 -5.12 -8.91
CA THR A 281 0.98 -5.47 -10.29
C THR A 281 0.94 -6.99 -10.48
N ASP A 282 1.96 -7.71 -10.02
CA ASP A 282 2.00 -9.18 -10.06
C ASP A 282 0.82 -9.80 -9.31
N PHE A 283 0.40 -9.20 -8.19
CA PHE A 283 -0.78 -9.64 -7.46
C PHE A 283 -2.05 -9.48 -8.30
N LEU A 284 -2.25 -8.33 -8.96
CA LEU A 284 -3.41 -8.10 -9.82
C LEU A 284 -3.42 -9.05 -11.04
N ASP A 285 -2.27 -9.31 -11.64
CA ASP A 285 -2.16 -10.18 -12.83
C ASP A 285 -2.40 -11.65 -12.51
N ARG A 286 -2.10 -12.09 -11.28
CA ARG A 286 -2.22 -13.51 -10.86
C ARG A 286 -3.57 -13.86 -10.24
N HIS A 287 -4.36 -12.87 -9.84
CA HIS A 287 -5.62 -13.12 -9.13
C HIS A 287 -6.83 -12.71 -9.95
N THR A 288 -7.80 -13.61 -10.02
CA THR A 288 -9.13 -13.32 -10.57
C THR A 288 -10.06 -12.82 -9.47
N ILE A 289 -11.24 -12.30 -9.85
CA ILE A 289 -12.30 -11.96 -8.89
C ILE A 289 -12.66 -13.16 -8.01
N ALA A 290 -12.78 -14.36 -8.60
CA ALA A 290 -13.07 -15.58 -7.85
C ALA A 290 -11.96 -15.95 -6.85
N ALA A 291 -10.69 -15.70 -7.20
CA ALA A 291 -9.57 -15.90 -6.28
C ALA A 291 -9.60 -14.90 -5.13
N LEU A 292 -9.93 -13.63 -5.39
CA LEU A 292 -10.13 -12.61 -4.36
C LEU A 292 -11.32 -12.96 -3.44
N GLU A 293 -12.43 -13.45 -3.99
CA GLU A 293 -13.58 -13.91 -3.18
C GLU A 293 -13.17 -15.05 -2.24
N ALA A 294 -12.40 -16.01 -2.73
CA ALA A 294 -11.87 -17.10 -1.91
C ALA A 294 -10.94 -16.62 -0.78
N MET A 295 -10.23 -15.50 -0.97
CA MET A 295 -9.38 -14.89 0.06
C MET A 295 -10.16 -14.16 1.17
N LEU A 296 -11.34 -13.65 0.85
CA LEU A 296 -12.12 -12.75 1.71
C LEU A 296 -13.21 -13.47 2.51
N ALA A 297 -13.33 -14.79 2.35
CA ALA A 297 -14.17 -15.73 3.11
C ALA A 297 -15.71 -15.53 3.05
N SER A 298 -16.24 -14.30 3.00
CA SER A 298 -17.69 -14.04 3.11
C SER A 298 -18.25 -13.00 2.15
N ALA A 299 -17.42 -12.21 1.46
CA ALA A 299 -17.89 -11.10 0.63
C ALA A 299 -17.95 -11.47 -0.87
N SER A 300 -19.05 -11.12 -1.54
CA SER A 300 -19.06 -11.12 -3.00
C SER A 300 -18.30 -9.89 -3.50
N VAL A 301 -17.03 -10.10 -3.87
CA VAL A 301 -16.15 -9.07 -4.43
C VAL A 301 -16.81 -8.39 -5.61
N ARG A 302 -17.47 -9.15 -6.49
CA ARG A 302 -18.17 -8.56 -7.64
C ARG A 302 -19.22 -7.54 -7.20
N ARG A 303 -20.07 -7.88 -6.22
CA ARG A 303 -21.09 -6.97 -5.71
C ARG A 303 -20.47 -5.77 -4.99
N THR A 304 -19.42 -5.97 -4.21
CA THR A 304 -18.70 -4.88 -3.54
C THR A 304 -18.15 -3.88 -4.56
N ILE A 305 -17.51 -4.35 -5.64
CA ILE A 305 -16.98 -3.47 -6.71
C ILE A 305 -18.12 -2.64 -7.34
N LEU A 306 -19.24 -3.27 -7.65
CA LEU A 306 -20.39 -2.59 -8.24
C LEU A 306 -21.01 -1.58 -7.26
N ALA A 307 -21.16 -1.97 -6.00
CA ALA A 307 -21.69 -1.11 -4.93
C ALA A 307 -20.82 0.13 -4.72
N ILE A 308 -19.49 -0.02 -4.66
CA ILE A 308 -18.53 1.11 -4.61
C ILE A 308 -18.77 2.04 -5.80
N GLY A 309 -18.85 1.47 -7.01
CA GLY A 309 -19.08 2.24 -8.22
C GLY A 309 -20.38 3.04 -8.19
N LEU A 310 -21.49 2.43 -7.74
CA LEU A 310 -22.80 3.09 -7.63
C LEU A 310 -22.83 4.17 -6.54
N LEU A 311 -22.25 3.88 -5.36
CA LEU A 311 -22.22 4.81 -4.23
C LEU A 311 -21.35 6.05 -4.52
N LEU A 312 -20.22 5.87 -5.19
CA LEU A 312 -19.26 6.95 -5.44
C LEU A 312 -19.47 7.66 -6.79
N GLN A 313 -20.30 7.14 -7.69
CA GLN A 313 -20.61 7.79 -8.96
C GLN A 313 -21.11 9.24 -8.81
N PRO A 314 -21.98 9.59 -7.84
CA PRO A 314 -22.42 10.97 -7.62
C PRO A 314 -21.27 11.91 -7.24
N VAL A 315 -20.28 11.43 -6.49
CA VAL A 315 -19.12 12.23 -6.04
C VAL A 315 -18.34 12.78 -7.24
N ARG A 316 -18.14 11.94 -8.26
CA ARG A 316 -17.50 12.33 -9.53
C ARG A 316 -18.29 13.33 -10.37
N ARG A 317 -19.62 13.38 -10.21
CA ARG A 317 -20.50 14.21 -11.06
C ARG A 317 -20.80 15.56 -10.41
N SER A 318 -20.99 15.55 -9.10
CA SER A 318 -21.52 16.68 -8.36
C SER A 318 -20.44 17.49 -7.65
N GLY A 319 -19.21 16.97 -7.57
CA GLY A 319 -18.15 17.57 -6.75
C GLY A 319 -18.53 17.65 -5.27
N ALA A 320 -19.43 16.78 -4.81
CA ALA A 320 -19.94 16.81 -3.44
C ALA A 320 -18.77 16.73 -2.46
N GLU A 321 -18.52 17.82 -1.73
CA GLU A 321 -17.38 17.97 -0.85
C GLU A 321 -17.52 17.17 0.46
N ARG A 322 -18.70 16.58 0.71
CA ARG A 322 -18.95 15.85 1.97
C ARG A 322 -19.57 14.49 1.73
N LEU A 323 -18.74 13.49 2.02
CA LEU A 323 -19.11 12.09 2.19
C LEU A 323 -19.03 11.79 3.69
N ASP A 324 -20.17 11.91 4.37
CA ASP A 324 -20.21 11.82 5.84
C ASP A 324 -20.17 10.37 6.37
N LYS A 325 -20.35 9.38 5.48
CA LYS A 325 -20.27 7.96 5.81
C LYS A 325 -18.95 7.35 5.38
N SER A 326 -18.46 6.42 6.18
CA SER A 326 -17.28 5.61 5.87
C SER A 326 -17.67 4.30 5.17
N LEU A 327 -16.77 3.76 4.36
CA LEU A 327 -16.91 2.44 3.75
C LEU A 327 -16.17 1.39 4.57
N VAL A 328 -16.77 0.23 4.78
CA VAL A 328 -16.14 -0.93 5.44
C VAL A 328 -15.90 -2.02 4.41
N LEU A 329 -14.65 -2.30 4.11
CA LEU A 329 -14.23 -3.19 3.03
C LEU A 329 -13.49 -4.41 3.61
N PRO A 330 -13.83 -5.63 3.17
CA PRO A 330 -13.25 -6.85 3.72
C PRO A 330 -11.77 -6.97 3.36
N LEU A 331 -10.95 -7.41 4.30
CA LEU A 331 -9.55 -7.77 4.09
C LEU A 331 -9.31 -9.26 4.38
N PRO A 332 -8.29 -9.87 3.76
CA PRO A 332 -7.98 -11.27 3.99
C PRO A 332 -7.44 -11.50 5.40
N GLN A 333 -7.72 -12.68 5.96
CA GLN A 333 -7.16 -13.12 7.24
C GLN A 333 -5.62 -13.20 7.20
N SER A 334 -5.04 -13.53 6.05
CA SER A 334 -3.59 -13.59 5.85
C SER A 334 -2.95 -12.19 5.84
N SER A 335 -2.12 -11.89 6.85
CA SER A 335 -1.41 -10.61 6.98
C SER A 335 -0.62 -10.23 5.73
N ARG A 336 -0.02 -11.21 5.03
CA ARG A 336 0.78 -10.97 3.81
C ARG A 336 -0.03 -10.33 2.67
N GLN A 337 -1.33 -10.63 2.59
CA GLN A 337 -2.21 -10.16 1.51
C GLN A 337 -3.06 -8.95 1.91
N ARG A 338 -3.15 -8.61 3.21
CA ARG A 338 -4.01 -7.51 3.71
C ARG A 338 -3.71 -6.19 3.02
N TYR A 339 -2.44 -5.80 2.97
CA TYR A 339 -2.03 -4.54 2.37
C TYR A 339 -2.23 -4.50 0.84
N LEU A 340 -2.09 -5.64 0.16
CA LEU A 340 -2.35 -5.77 -1.28
C LEU A 340 -3.84 -5.60 -1.59
N VAL A 341 -4.71 -6.25 -0.81
CA VAL A 341 -6.16 -6.13 -0.98
C VAL A 341 -6.67 -4.75 -0.55
N ALA A 342 -6.09 -4.15 0.50
CA ALA A 342 -6.38 -2.76 0.87
C ALA A 342 -6.02 -1.78 -0.26
N ALA A 343 -4.84 -1.95 -0.88
CA ALA A 343 -4.43 -1.14 -2.03
C ALA A 343 -5.32 -1.37 -3.26
N PHE A 344 -5.80 -2.60 -3.48
CA PHE A 344 -6.79 -2.90 -4.51
C PHE A 344 -8.09 -2.13 -4.29
N TRP A 345 -8.63 -2.14 -3.07
CA TRP A 345 -9.85 -1.39 -2.74
C TRP A 345 -9.67 0.12 -2.93
N LEU A 346 -8.56 0.68 -2.46
CA LEU A 346 -8.27 2.10 -2.67
C LEU A 346 -8.06 2.43 -4.16
N GLY A 347 -7.46 1.53 -4.94
CA GLY A 347 -7.35 1.67 -6.39
C GLY A 347 -8.69 1.75 -7.12
N LEU A 348 -9.76 1.19 -6.54
CA LEU A 348 -11.13 1.33 -7.05
C LEU A 348 -11.80 2.63 -6.58
N ILE A 349 -11.51 3.10 -5.36
CA ILE A 349 -12.13 4.28 -4.75
C ILE A 349 -11.52 5.58 -5.27
N VAL A 350 -10.18 5.68 -5.29
CA VAL A 350 -9.44 6.91 -5.59
C VAL A 350 -9.82 7.56 -6.92
N PRO A 351 -10.06 6.83 -8.03
CA PRO A 351 -10.52 7.44 -9.28
C PRO A 351 -11.82 8.24 -9.15
N PHE A 352 -12.66 7.97 -8.15
CA PHE A 352 -13.86 8.75 -7.88
C PHE A 352 -13.59 10.07 -7.15
N LEU A 353 -12.44 10.18 -6.49
CA LEU A 353 -12.08 11.30 -5.63
C LEU A 353 -11.18 12.32 -6.33
N GLN A 354 -10.57 11.98 -7.47
CA GLN A 354 -9.56 12.80 -8.17
C GLN A 354 -10.00 14.24 -8.51
N GLN A 355 -11.31 14.49 -8.66
CA GLN A 355 -11.82 15.83 -8.95
C GLN A 355 -11.91 16.72 -7.70
N GLY A 356 -12.03 16.12 -6.51
CA GLY A 356 -12.11 16.83 -5.24
C GLY A 356 -10.76 16.96 -4.53
N ASP A 357 -10.77 17.66 -3.41
CA ASP A 357 -9.68 17.68 -2.45
C ASP A 357 -10.10 16.90 -1.20
N PHE A 358 -9.98 15.58 -1.28
CA PHE A 358 -10.36 14.69 -0.19
C PHE A 358 -9.17 14.41 0.70
N GLU A 359 -9.40 14.56 2.01
CA GLU A 359 -8.59 13.95 3.07
C GLU A 359 -9.29 12.66 3.50
N LEU A 360 -8.56 11.55 3.48
CA LEU A 360 -9.07 10.24 3.85
C LEU A 360 -8.51 9.81 5.18
N SER A 361 -9.35 9.20 6.00
CA SER A 361 -8.91 8.38 7.12
C SER A 361 -9.03 6.91 6.76
N LEU A 362 -7.93 6.19 6.91
CA LEU A 362 -7.81 4.77 6.64
C LEU A 362 -7.61 4.06 7.98
N PHE A 363 -8.40 3.04 8.26
CA PHE A 363 -8.19 2.17 9.42
C PHE A 363 -8.13 0.73 8.96
N LEU A 364 -7.08 0.00 9.36
CA LEU A 364 -7.03 -1.44 9.23
C LEU A 364 -7.34 -2.01 10.61
N ALA A 365 -8.59 -2.46 10.77
CA ALA A 365 -9.15 -2.87 12.05
C ALA A 365 -9.73 -4.29 11.95
N ASP A 366 -9.81 -4.97 13.09
CA ASP A 366 -10.62 -6.17 13.21
C ASP A 366 -12.03 -5.77 13.66
N LEU A 367 -13.02 -5.96 12.78
CA LEU A 367 -14.41 -5.69 13.06
C LEU A 367 -15.16 -7.01 13.21
N ARG A 368 -15.55 -7.35 14.45
CA ARG A 368 -16.32 -8.57 14.76
C ARG A 368 -15.64 -9.86 14.29
N GLY A 369 -14.31 -9.95 14.40
CA GLY A 369 -13.50 -11.10 13.95
C GLY A 369 -13.09 -11.06 12.48
N MET A 370 -13.43 -9.96 11.78
CA MET A 370 -13.18 -9.80 10.35
C MET A 370 -12.22 -8.62 10.11
N PRO A 371 -10.99 -8.89 9.62
CA PRO A 371 -10.09 -7.85 9.16
C PRO A 371 -10.78 -7.00 8.10
N SER A 372 -10.77 -5.70 8.31
CA SER A 372 -11.49 -4.74 7.47
C SER A 372 -10.66 -3.48 7.26
N LEU A 373 -10.77 -2.93 6.06
CA LEU A 373 -10.33 -1.58 5.74
C LEU A 373 -11.54 -0.66 5.90
N VAL A 374 -11.48 0.27 6.84
CA VAL A 374 -12.44 1.36 6.97
C VAL A 374 -11.88 2.60 6.28
N VAL A 375 -12.65 3.18 5.37
CA VAL A 375 -12.29 4.39 4.62
C VAL A 375 -13.27 5.50 4.95
N GLY A 376 -12.83 6.49 5.73
CA GLY A 376 -13.52 7.75 5.95
C GLY A 376 -13.07 8.81 4.94
N PHE A 377 -13.98 9.72 4.56
CA PHE A 377 -13.73 10.74 3.54
C PHE A 377 -13.66 12.18 4.09
N GLY A 378 -13.86 12.34 5.39
CA GLY A 378 -13.83 13.62 6.10
C GLY A 378 -12.51 13.89 6.83
N GLY A 379 -11.40 13.30 6.38
CA GLY A 379 -10.11 13.38 7.07
C GLY A 379 -10.17 12.81 8.49
N ALA A 380 -9.69 13.59 9.46
CA ALA A 380 -9.72 13.27 10.89
C ALA A 380 -11.10 13.51 11.54
N ALA A 381 -12.17 13.13 10.85
CA ALA A 381 -13.52 13.14 11.41
C ALA A 381 -13.64 12.12 12.55
N PRO A 382 -13.99 12.52 13.79
CA PRO A 382 -14.01 11.63 14.95
C PRO A 382 -15.02 10.48 14.82
N GLU A 383 -16.10 10.69 14.05
CA GLU A 383 -17.18 9.73 13.85
C GLU A 383 -16.67 8.43 13.20
N THR A 384 -15.63 8.49 12.36
CA THR A 384 -15.11 7.30 11.67
C THR A 384 -14.47 6.32 12.66
N LEU A 385 -13.65 6.82 13.59
CA LEU A 385 -13.03 5.98 14.63
C LEU A 385 -14.05 5.63 15.72
N ALA A 386 -14.94 6.55 16.09
CA ALA A 386 -16.02 6.26 17.03
C ALA A 386 -16.89 5.09 16.55
N ALA A 387 -17.21 5.04 15.25
CA ALA A 387 -17.93 3.93 14.63
C ALA A 387 -17.16 2.60 14.60
N ILE A 388 -15.83 2.62 14.70
CA ILE A 388 -15.03 1.39 14.86
C ILE A 388 -15.11 0.88 16.30
N ILE A 389 -15.06 1.80 17.27
CA ILE A 389 -15.14 1.48 18.69
C ILE A 389 -16.53 0.99 19.07
N ASP A 390 -17.57 1.70 18.64
CA ASP A 390 -18.94 1.53 19.10
C ASP A 390 -19.88 1.01 17.99
N PRO A 391 -20.51 -0.17 18.16
CA PRO A 391 -21.46 -0.72 17.19
C PRO A 391 -22.70 0.13 16.94
N ALA A 392 -23.14 0.97 17.88
CA ALA A 392 -24.29 1.85 17.66
C ALA A 392 -23.92 2.97 16.68
N SER A 393 -22.77 3.62 16.91
CA SER A 393 -22.18 4.60 15.99
C SER A 393 -21.94 4.02 14.58
N ALA A 394 -21.54 2.73 14.49
CA ALA A 394 -21.36 2.04 13.21
C ALA A 394 -22.63 2.01 12.34
N ALA A 395 -23.81 1.79 12.94
CA ALA A 395 -25.05 1.67 12.18
C ALA A 395 -25.44 2.95 11.42
N GLU A 396 -25.05 4.11 11.95
CA GLU A 396 -25.35 5.42 11.36
C GLU A 396 -24.27 5.85 10.36
N HIS A 397 -22.99 5.61 10.69
CA HIS A 397 -21.84 6.18 10.01
C HIS A 397 -21.07 5.23 9.08
N GLN A 398 -21.33 3.92 9.09
CA GLN A 398 -20.63 2.96 8.24
C GLN A 398 -21.54 2.32 7.19
N ILE A 399 -21.00 2.13 5.98
CA ILE A 399 -21.60 1.33 4.93
C ILE A 399 -20.81 0.03 4.82
N SER A 400 -21.42 -1.08 5.26
CA SER A 400 -20.91 -2.43 5.02
C SER A 400 -21.50 -3.02 3.74
N PHE A 401 -20.71 -3.86 3.06
CA PHE A 401 -21.10 -4.56 1.83
C PHE A 401 -21.50 -6.03 2.05
N ASP A 402 -21.60 -6.48 3.31
CA ASP A 402 -22.02 -7.86 3.64
C ASP A 402 -23.41 -8.19 3.08
N TYR A 403 -24.29 -7.17 2.97
CA TYR A 403 -25.65 -7.29 2.43
C TYR A 403 -25.89 -6.28 1.29
N ALA A 404 -25.13 -6.40 0.20
CA ALA A 404 -25.28 -5.56 -1.00
C ALA A 404 -26.39 -6.04 -1.97
N GLY A 405 -27.51 -6.57 -1.47
CA GLY A 405 -28.60 -7.09 -2.31
C GLY A 405 -29.30 -6.02 -3.17
N TRP A 406 -29.31 -4.77 -2.70
CA TRP A 406 -29.83 -3.61 -3.42
C TRP A 406 -29.09 -3.32 -4.75
N VAL A 407 -27.85 -3.82 -4.89
CA VAL A 407 -27.09 -3.68 -6.13
C VAL A 407 -27.78 -4.38 -7.29
N ASP A 408 -28.36 -5.56 -7.03
CA ASP A 408 -29.02 -6.37 -8.05
C ASP A 408 -30.30 -5.65 -8.54
N GLU A 409 -30.97 -4.87 -7.68
CA GLU A 409 -32.15 -4.06 -8.03
C GLU A 409 -31.83 -2.82 -8.87
N LEU A 410 -30.64 -2.23 -8.71
CA LEU A 410 -30.22 -1.03 -9.46
C LEU A 410 -29.56 -1.34 -10.80
N ILE A 411 -29.15 -2.58 -11.02
CA ILE A 411 -28.47 -3.02 -12.25
C ILE A 411 -29.40 -3.84 -13.16
N ALA A 412 -30.50 -4.38 -12.62
CA ALA A 412 -31.59 -4.97 -13.39
C ALA A 412 -32.34 -3.91 -14.20
#